data_AF-A0A7J7GYK4-F1
#
_entry.id   AF-A0A7J7GYK4-F1
#
_cell.length_a   1.000
_cell.length_b   1.000
_cell.length_c   1.000
_cell.angle_alpha   90.00
_cell.angle_beta   90.00
_cell.angle_gamma   90.00
#
_symmetry.space_group_name_H-M   'P 1'
#
loop_
_entity.id
_entity.type
_entity.pdbx_description
1 polymer ?
#
loop_
_entity_poly.entity_id
_entity_poly.type
_entity_poly.pdbx_seq_one_letter_code
_entity_poly.pdbx_strand_id
1 'polypeptide(L)'
;MNNNSNIAKRWRVLSGEDNWKGLLDPLDIDLWQYIIHYGEMAQATYDNFISDKLSKYAGSSQYAKKDLFSKLGLDPLMYQVTKYFYATSSTEVPDAFIFNSLSREAWSKESNWIGYVAVATDEGKVKLGRRDIVIAWRGTIQALEWVIKEVRRLVEEYQNEEISITVVSHSLGVAIATLNAVDIVANGFNMPQN
;
A
#
# COMPACT_ATOMS: atom_id res chain seq x y z
N MET A 1 15.40 24.06 0.06
CA MET A 1 14.52 23.36 1.02
C MET A 1 15.37 23.00 2.22
N ASN A 2 14.98 23.42 3.43
CA ASN A 2 15.83 23.33 4.63
C ASN A 2 16.10 21.87 5.01
N ASN A 3 17.38 21.48 4.93
CA ASN A 3 17.90 20.12 5.09
C ASN A 3 18.12 19.73 6.57
N ASN A 4 17.16 20.02 7.45
CA ASN A 4 17.29 19.79 8.89
C ASN A 4 16.17 18.87 9.43
N SER A 5 15.82 17.80 8.70
CA SER A 5 14.91 16.79 9.26
C SER A 5 15.60 16.08 10.42
N ASN A 6 14.91 15.98 11.56
CA ASN A 6 15.45 15.32 12.75
C ASN A 6 15.02 13.86 12.83
N ILE A 7 14.63 13.25 11.71
CA ILE A 7 14.12 11.88 11.62
C ILE A 7 15.05 10.90 12.34
N ALA A 8 16.36 10.96 12.10
CA ALA A 8 17.34 10.08 12.75
C ALA A 8 17.35 10.18 14.28
N LYS A 9 17.07 11.35 14.86
CA LYS A 9 17.04 11.54 16.32
C LYS A 9 15.67 11.22 16.91
N ARG A 10 14.60 11.42 16.14
CA ARG A 10 13.21 11.32 16.56
C ARG A 10 12.54 10.01 16.16
N TRP A 11 13.26 9.10 15.51
CA TRP A 11 12.67 7.92 14.87
C TRP A 11 11.76 7.10 15.79
N ARG A 12 12.04 7.03 17.10
CA ARG A 12 11.21 6.32 18.08
C ARG A 12 9.82 6.95 18.21
N VAL A 13 9.78 8.25 18.50
CA VAL A 13 8.53 9.02 18.60
C VAL A 13 7.78 9.04 17.25
N LEU A 14 8.50 9.17 16.14
CA LEU A 14 7.93 9.09 14.78
C LEU A 14 7.38 7.69 14.45
N SER A 15 7.95 6.65 15.05
CA SER A 15 7.45 5.26 14.99
C SER A 15 6.37 4.96 16.03
N GLY A 16 5.84 5.98 16.72
CA GLY A 16 4.70 5.84 17.62
C GLY A 16 5.04 5.45 19.06
N GLU A 17 6.29 5.62 19.52
CA GLU A 17 6.68 5.34 20.93
C GLU A 17 5.72 5.97 21.95
N ASP A 18 5.24 7.19 21.66
CA ASP A 18 4.28 7.93 22.48
C ASP A 18 2.91 8.10 21.81
N ASN A 19 2.49 7.14 20.97
CA ASN A 19 1.22 7.18 20.22
C ASN A 19 1.02 8.48 19.41
N TRP A 20 2.11 9.04 18.88
CA TRP A 20 2.13 10.32 18.14
C TRP A 20 1.48 11.50 18.88
N LYS A 21 1.49 11.49 20.21
CA LYS A 21 0.92 12.58 21.02
C LYS A 21 1.53 13.93 20.64
N GLY A 22 0.68 14.87 20.25
CA GLY A 22 1.10 16.22 19.85
C GLY A 22 1.78 16.32 18.48
N LEU A 23 1.75 15.25 17.67
CA LEU A 23 2.33 15.25 16.32
C LEU A 23 1.30 15.26 15.19
N LEU A 24 0.01 15.08 15.50
CA LEU A 24 -1.04 14.92 14.49
C LEU A 24 -1.80 16.23 14.20
N ASP A 25 -1.92 17.13 15.18
CA ASP A 25 -2.63 18.40 15.05
C ASP A 25 -1.92 19.54 15.81
N PRO A 26 -1.20 20.46 15.10
CA PRO A 26 -0.92 20.40 13.67
C PRO A 26 0.02 19.25 13.33
N LEU A 27 -0.04 18.75 12.09
CA LEU A 27 0.81 17.63 11.65
C LEU A 27 2.29 18.04 11.68
N ASP A 28 3.09 17.33 12.47
CA ASP A 28 4.53 17.51 12.56
C ASP A 28 5.19 17.22 11.21
N ILE A 29 6.10 18.10 10.78
CA ILE A 29 6.71 18.01 9.45
C ILE A 29 7.62 16.78 9.28
N ASP A 30 8.33 16.36 10.33
CA ASP A 30 9.14 15.15 10.28
C ASP A 30 8.21 13.94 10.22
N LEU A 31 7.08 13.94 10.96
CA LEU A 31 6.08 12.87 10.88
C LEU A 31 5.42 12.78 9.50
N TRP A 32 5.09 13.92 8.88
CA TRP A 32 4.57 13.95 7.52
C TRP A 32 5.55 13.33 6.52
N GLN A 33 6.83 13.73 6.56
CA GLN A 33 7.87 13.14 5.71
C GLN A 33 8.05 11.64 5.98
N TYR A 34 7.95 11.24 7.25
CA TYR A 34 8.07 9.85 7.68
C TYR A 34 6.92 8.98 7.13
N ILE A 35 5.69 9.50 7.18
CA ILE A 35 4.51 8.83 6.63
C ILE A 35 4.62 8.70 5.12
N ILE A 36 4.99 9.77 4.41
CA ILE A 36 5.18 9.73 2.95
C ILE A 36 6.23 8.69 2.59
N HIS A 37 7.37 8.67 3.29
CA HIS A 37 8.43 7.72 3.04
C HIS A 37 7.94 6.25 3.07
N TYR A 38 7.13 5.87 4.07
CA TYR A 38 6.55 4.52 4.11
C TYR A 38 5.39 4.32 3.15
N GLY A 39 4.64 5.38 2.83
CA GLY A 39 3.64 5.38 1.76
C GLY A 39 4.25 5.04 0.40
N GLU A 40 5.40 5.63 0.06
CA GLU A 40 6.14 5.33 -1.17
C GLU A 40 6.60 3.85 -1.22
N MET A 41 6.97 3.26 -0.09
CA MET A 41 7.31 1.84 -0.01
C MET A 41 6.11 0.93 -0.29
N ALA A 42 4.93 1.32 0.19
CA ALA A 42 3.69 0.62 -0.15
C ALA A 42 3.33 0.81 -1.64
N GLN A 43 3.43 2.04 -2.15
CA GLN A 43 3.12 2.35 -3.56
C GLN A 43 4.04 1.60 -4.53
N ALA A 44 5.32 1.43 -4.18
CA ALA A 44 6.27 0.65 -4.96
C ALA A 44 5.80 -0.79 -5.23
N THR A 45 4.92 -1.33 -4.38
CA THR A 45 4.33 -2.65 -4.63
C THR A 45 3.31 -2.65 -5.77
N TYR A 46 2.53 -1.59 -5.92
CA TYR A 46 1.59 -1.46 -7.03
C TYR A 46 2.33 -1.18 -8.33
N ASP A 47 3.29 -0.25 -8.31
CA ASP A 47 4.02 0.15 -9.51
C ASP A 47 4.89 -0.99 -10.08
N ASN A 48 5.37 -1.88 -9.21
CA ASN A 48 6.15 -3.04 -9.62
C ASN A 48 5.28 -4.25 -10.01
N PHE A 49 3.96 -4.21 -9.85
CA PHE A 49 3.11 -5.37 -10.13
C PHE A 49 2.62 -5.39 -11.57
N ILE A 50 2.76 -6.52 -12.25
CA ILE A 50 2.26 -6.70 -13.62
C ILE A 50 0.76 -7.02 -13.58
N SER A 51 -0.07 -6.00 -13.73
CA SER A 51 -1.55 -6.10 -13.76
C SER A 51 -2.14 -6.27 -15.17
N ASP A 52 -1.32 -6.35 -16.22
CA ASP A 52 -1.79 -6.68 -17.56
C ASP A 52 -2.14 -8.17 -17.67
N LYS A 53 -3.44 -8.49 -17.71
CA LYS A 53 -3.94 -9.87 -17.84
C LYS A 53 -3.48 -10.58 -19.12
N LEU A 54 -3.17 -9.85 -20.17
CA LEU A 54 -2.71 -10.43 -21.43
C LEU A 54 -1.23 -10.84 -21.36
N SER A 55 -0.47 -10.25 -20.44
CA SER A 55 0.91 -10.62 -20.19
C SER A 55 0.99 -12.03 -19.63
N LYS A 56 1.92 -12.84 -20.16
CA LYS A 56 2.27 -14.13 -19.56
C LYS A 56 2.89 -14.00 -18.17
N TYR A 57 3.34 -12.80 -17.80
CA TYR A 57 3.91 -12.48 -16.48
C TYR A 57 2.89 -11.77 -15.56
N ALA A 58 1.61 -11.70 -15.95
CA ALA A 58 0.56 -11.14 -15.09
C ALA A 58 0.62 -11.78 -13.71
N GLY A 59 0.57 -10.98 -12.67
CA GLY A 59 0.70 -11.47 -11.31
C GLY A 59 2.12 -11.51 -10.74
N SER A 60 3.15 -11.24 -11.55
CA SER A 60 4.54 -11.19 -11.12
C SER A 60 5.03 -9.75 -10.85
N SER A 61 6.28 -9.63 -10.40
CA SER A 61 7.00 -8.36 -10.31
C SER A 61 7.61 -7.96 -11.66
N GLN A 62 7.56 -6.68 -12.00
CA GLN A 62 8.14 -6.11 -13.22
C GLN A 62 9.67 -6.02 -13.13
N TYR A 63 10.21 -5.61 -11.98
CA TYR A 63 11.64 -5.36 -11.79
C TYR A 63 12.29 -6.35 -10.83
N ALA A 64 13.56 -6.66 -11.10
CA ALA A 64 14.38 -7.46 -10.20
C ALA A 64 14.67 -6.69 -8.89
N LYS A 65 14.90 -7.42 -7.80
CA LYS A 65 15.15 -6.85 -6.45
C LYS A 65 16.18 -5.72 -6.43
N LYS A 66 17.29 -5.89 -7.16
CA LYS A 66 18.40 -4.91 -7.22
C LYS A 66 18.03 -3.61 -7.93
N ASP A 67 17.01 -3.65 -8.79
CA ASP A 67 16.61 -2.54 -9.66
C ASP A 67 15.28 -1.91 -9.21
N LEU A 68 14.60 -2.46 -8.18
CA LEU A 68 13.27 -2.04 -7.77
C LEU A 68 13.21 -0.53 -7.49
N PHE A 69 14.00 -0.04 -6.53
CA PHE A 69 13.93 1.37 -6.13
C PHE A 69 14.39 2.30 -7.23
N SER A 70 15.49 1.98 -7.92
CA SER A 70 16.02 2.83 -8.99
C SER A 70 15.07 2.92 -10.20
N LYS A 71 14.38 1.84 -10.55
CA LYS A 71 13.40 1.83 -11.65
C LYS A 71 12.10 2.57 -11.30
N LEU A 72 11.76 2.65 -10.03
CA LEU A 72 10.58 3.35 -9.52
C LEU A 72 10.86 4.80 -9.10
N GLY A 73 12.08 5.31 -9.33
CA GLY A 73 12.44 6.69 -8.96
C GLY A 73 12.64 6.92 -7.46
N LEU A 74 12.76 5.85 -6.67
CA LEU A 74 13.06 5.89 -5.25
C LEU A 74 14.58 5.84 -5.02
N ASP A 75 15.08 6.44 -3.93
CA ASP A 75 16.52 6.49 -3.62
C ASP A 75 17.09 5.07 -3.40
N PRO A 76 17.89 4.52 -4.35
CA PRO A 76 18.40 3.16 -4.24
C PRO A 76 19.50 3.04 -3.17
N LEU A 77 20.03 4.16 -2.67
CA LEU A 77 20.99 4.17 -1.57
C LEU A 77 20.29 4.13 -0.21
N MET A 78 18.96 4.22 -0.12
CA MET A 78 18.26 4.16 1.17
C MET A 78 18.06 2.72 1.66
N TYR A 79 17.62 1.83 0.77
CA TYR A 79 17.26 0.46 1.11
C TYR A 79 17.76 -0.52 0.06
N GLN A 80 18.09 -1.73 0.52
CA GLN A 80 18.35 -2.87 -0.34
C GLN A 80 17.23 -3.90 -0.16
N VAL A 81 16.60 -4.29 -1.27
CA VAL A 81 15.61 -5.37 -1.27
C VAL A 81 16.30 -6.73 -1.10
N THR A 82 15.96 -7.44 -0.04
CA THR A 82 16.57 -8.74 0.29
C THR A 82 15.74 -9.89 -0.29
N LYS A 83 14.41 -9.79 -0.24
CA LYS A 83 13.52 -10.90 -0.62
C LYS A 83 12.23 -10.40 -1.26
N TYR A 84 11.78 -11.10 -2.30
CA TYR A 84 10.40 -11.06 -2.77
C TYR A 84 9.65 -12.24 -2.19
N PHE A 85 8.39 -12.02 -1.85
CA PHE A 85 7.52 -13.09 -1.39
C PHE A 85 6.24 -13.12 -2.22
N TYR A 86 5.65 -14.30 -2.25
CA TYR A 86 4.55 -14.67 -3.13
C TYR A 86 3.47 -15.33 -2.28
N ALA A 87 2.21 -15.16 -2.69
CA ALA A 87 1.07 -15.81 -2.07
C ALA A 87 0.28 -16.60 -3.11
N THR A 88 -0.34 -17.68 -2.65
CA THR A 88 -1.34 -18.48 -3.36
C THR A 88 -2.55 -18.64 -2.44
N SER A 89 -3.68 -19.07 -2.99
CA SER A 89 -4.87 -19.43 -2.23
C SER A 89 -5.28 -20.86 -2.57
N SER A 90 -5.58 -21.66 -1.54
CA SER A 90 -6.11 -23.02 -1.72
C SER A 90 -7.59 -23.04 -2.14
N THR A 91 -8.26 -21.89 -2.04
CA THR A 91 -9.63 -21.68 -2.50
C THR A 91 -9.67 -20.60 -3.56
N GLU A 92 -10.67 -20.63 -4.45
CA GLU A 92 -10.88 -19.51 -5.36
C GLU A 92 -11.11 -18.22 -4.55
N VAL A 93 -10.34 -17.18 -4.90
CA VAL A 93 -10.44 -15.84 -4.33
C VAL A 93 -10.58 -14.85 -5.47
N PRO A 94 -11.22 -13.69 -5.25
CA PRO A 94 -11.38 -12.69 -6.30
C PRO A 94 -10.03 -12.30 -6.94
N ASP A 95 -10.05 -11.98 -8.24
CA ASP A 95 -8.87 -11.58 -9.02
C ASP A 95 -8.09 -10.40 -8.39
N ALA A 96 -8.78 -9.59 -7.60
CA ALA A 96 -8.22 -8.48 -6.85
C ALA A 96 -7.12 -8.92 -5.85
N PHE A 97 -7.18 -10.17 -5.38
CA PHE A 97 -6.22 -10.78 -4.45
C PHE A 97 -5.17 -11.66 -5.16
N ILE A 98 -5.61 -12.58 -6.02
CA ILE A 98 -4.75 -13.47 -6.82
C ILE A 98 -5.08 -13.25 -8.29
N PHE A 99 -4.13 -12.65 -9.01
CA PHE A 99 -4.34 -12.16 -10.38
C PHE A 99 -3.81 -13.18 -11.38
N ASN A 100 -4.72 -13.82 -12.10
CA ASN A 100 -4.39 -14.86 -13.07
C ASN A 100 -4.17 -14.29 -14.48
N SER A 101 -3.12 -14.76 -15.15
CA SER A 101 -2.88 -14.45 -16.56
C SER A 101 -3.91 -15.14 -17.46
N LEU A 102 -4.40 -14.43 -18.48
CA LEU A 102 -5.22 -15.00 -19.55
C LEU A 102 -4.37 -15.70 -20.62
N SER A 103 -3.05 -15.58 -20.55
CA SER A 103 -2.13 -16.28 -21.45
C SER A 103 -2.07 -17.76 -21.13
N ARG A 104 -2.06 -18.59 -22.17
CA ARG A 104 -1.83 -20.04 -22.05
C ARG A 104 -0.42 -20.37 -21.54
N GLU A 105 0.52 -19.45 -21.70
CA GLU A 105 1.92 -19.57 -21.27
C GLU A 105 2.19 -18.87 -19.93
N ALA A 106 1.16 -18.73 -19.08
CA ALA A 106 1.26 -18.08 -17.79
C ALA A 106 2.45 -18.58 -16.97
N TRP A 107 3.24 -17.65 -16.41
CA TRP A 107 4.40 -17.97 -15.56
C TRP A 107 4.00 -18.73 -14.28
N SER A 108 2.81 -18.41 -13.76
CA SER A 108 2.16 -19.09 -12.65
C SER A 108 0.64 -18.99 -12.84
N LYS A 109 -0.08 -20.04 -12.44
CA LYS A 109 -1.55 -20.09 -12.49
C LYS A 109 -2.22 -19.92 -11.12
N GLU A 110 -1.41 -19.86 -10.06
CA GLU A 110 -1.92 -19.91 -8.68
C GLU A 110 -1.20 -18.94 -7.74
N SER A 111 0.02 -18.50 -8.10
CA SER A 111 0.83 -17.66 -7.21
C SER A 111 1.06 -16.28 -7.79
N ASN A 112 0.95 -15.27 -6.92
CA ASN A 112 1.24 -13.89 -7.25
C ASN A 112 2.35 -13.32 -6.38
N TRP A 113 3.12 -12.41 -6.96
CA TRP A 113 4.00 -11.53 -6.21
C TRP A 113 3.15 -10.63 -5.31
N ILE A 114 3.43 -10.64 -4.01
CA ILE A 114 2.59 -9.97 -3.00
C ILE A 114 3.40 -9.01 -2.13
N GLY A 115 4.68 -8.79 -2.43
CA GLY A 115 5.48 -7.81 -1.72
C GLY A 115 6.97 -8.14 -1.64
N TYR A 116 7.66 -7.34 -0.84
CA TYR A 116 9.09 -7.44 -0.64
C TYR A 116 9.54 -7.12 0.78
N VAL A 117 10.70 -7.66 1.13
CA VAL A 117 11.46 -7.29 2.34
C VAL A 117 12.67 -6.50 1.89
N ALA A 118 12.89 -5.34 2.52
CA ALA A 118 14.04 -4.50 2.31
C ALA A 118 14.67 -4.10 3.64
N VAL A 119 15.98 -3.86 3.62
CA VAL A 119 16.73 -3.40 4.79
C VAL A 119 17.47 -2.12 4.45
N ALA A 120 17.48 -1.16 5.36
CA ALA A 120 18.21 0.08 5.19
C ALA A 120 19.70 -0.22 4.96
N THR A 121 20.29 0.40 3.95
CA THR A 121 21.75 0.38 3.69
C THR A 121 22.49 1.14 4.80
N ASP A 122 23.82 1.20 4.74
CA ASP A 122 24.59 1.98 5.71
C ASP A 122 24.29 3.47 5.63
N GLU A 123 24.06 3.99 4.42
CA GLU A 123 23.64 5.35 4.16
C GLU A 123 22.21 5.60 4.67
N GLY A 124 21.29 4.67 4.39
CA GLY A 124 19.91 4.72 4.88
C GLY A 124 19.85 4.71 6.41
N LYS A 125 20.65 3.85 7.06
CA LYS A 125 20.76 3.77 8.52
C LYS A 125 21.12 5.11 9.14
N VAL A 126 22.06 5.86 8.52
CA VAL A 126 22.46 7.19 9.01
C VAL A 126 21.29 8.17 8.93
N LYS A 127 20.59 8.22 7.78
CA LYS A 127 19.43 9.10 7.56
C LYS A 127 18.23 8.76 8.45
N LEU A 128 18.02 7.47 8.73
CA LEU A 128 16.89 6.93 9.49
C LEU A 128 17.15 6.82 10.99
N GLY A 129 18.41 6.95 11.43
CA GLY A 129 18.84 6.81 12.83
C GLY A 129 18.93 5.37 13.34
N ARG A 130 18.54 4.38 12.53
CA ARG A 130 18.61 2.95 12.87
C ARG A 130 18.60 2.08 11.61
N ARG A 131 18.97 0.79 11.75
CA ARG A 131 18.84 -0.21 10.69
C ARG A 131 17.37 -0.61 10.57
N ASP A 132 16.64 0.06 9.70
CA ASP A 132 15.24 -0.22 9.47
C ASP A 132 15.05 -1.43 8.55
N ILE A 133 14.09 -2.30 8.87
CA ILE A 133 13.68 -3.41 8.02
C ILE A 133 12.22 -3.17 7.65
N VAL A 134 11.97 -3.02 6.35
CA VAL A 134 10.64 -2.77 5.80
C VAL A 134 10.12 -4.05 5.16
N ILE A 135 8.88 -4.38 5.49
CA ILE A 135 8.11 -5.43 4.83
C ILE A 135 6.93 -4.74 4.16
N ALA A 136 7.01 -4.58 2.86
CA ALA A 136 5.96 -3.94 2.07
C ALA A 136 5.08 -5.03 1.45
N TRP A 137 3.79 -5.03 1.81
CA TRP A 137 2.78 -5.91 1.24
C TRP A 137 2.04 -5.20 0.12
N ARG A 138 1.87 -5.88 -1.00
CA ARG A 138 0.99 -5.45 -2.08
C ARG A 138 -0.45 -5.57 -1.61
N GLY A 139 -1.17 -4.46 -1.62
CA GLY A 139 -2.60 -4.45 -1.36
C GLY A 139 -3.41 -5.05 -2.51
N THR A 140 -4.71 -4.89 -2.40
CA THR A 140 -5.69 -5.39 -3.37
C THR A 140 -5.72 -4.50 -4.59
N ILE A 141 -5.52 -5.08 -5.77
CA ILE A 141 -5.64 -4.36 -7.03
C ILE A 141 -7.13 -4.19 -7.29
N GLN A 142 -7.60 -2.95 -7.31
CA GLN A 142 -8.96 -2.54 -7.69
C GLN A 142 -10.11 -2.69 -6.68
N ALA A 143 -9.95 -3.25 -5.46
CA ALA A 143 -11.13 -3.40 -4.56
C ALA A 143 -11.83 -2.08 -4.23
N LEU A 144 -11.09 -0.98 -4.10
CA LEU A 144 -11.66 0.35 -3.83
C LEU A 144 -12.65 0.76 -4.92
N GLU A 145 -12.32 0.64 -6.21
CA GLU A 145 -13.24 1.04 -7.29
C GLU A 145 -14.54 0.23 -7.31
N TRP A 146 -14.48 -1.07 -7.07
CA TRP A 146 -15.66 -1.94 -7.06
C TRP A 146 -16.54 -1.67 -5.84
N VAL A 147 -15.94 -1.54 -4.66
CA VAL A 147 -16.67 -1.22 -3.42
C VAL A 147 -17.26 0.18 -3.50
N ILE A 148 -16.51 1.17 -3.97
CA ILE A 148 -17.00 2.55 -4.14
C ILE A 148 -18.13 2.61 -5.15
N LYS A 149 -18.03 1.89 -6.28
CA LYS A 149 -19.10 1.85 -7.28
C LYS A 149 -20.38 1.28 -6.70
N GLU A 150 -20.29 0.20 -5.92
CA GLU A 150 -21.46 -0.41 -5.29
C GLU A 150 -22.01 0.44 -4.15
N VAL A 151 -21.15 1.03 -3.31
CA VAL A 151 -21.56 2.00 -2.28
C VAL A 151 -22.30 3.17 -2.91
N ARG A 152 -21.78 3.75 -4.00
CA ARG A 152 -22.47 4.82 -4.74
C ARG A 152 -23.84 4.38 -5.24
N ARG A 153 -23.91 3.22 -5.90
CA ARG A 153 -25.18 2.66 -6.41
C ARG A 153 -26.22 2.52 -5.30
N LEU A 154 -25.81 2.02 -4.13
CA LEU A 154 -26.70 1.84 -2.96
C LEU A 154 -27.10 3.19 -2.34
N VAL A 155 -26.17 4.14 -2.22
CA VAL A 155 -26.47 5.50 -1.73
C VAL A 155 -27.49 6.20 -2.62
N GLU A 156 -27.40 6.02 -3.94
CA GLU A 156 -28.38 6.54 -4.91
C GLU A 156 -29.72 5.81 -4.85
N GLU A 157 -29.70 4.47 -4.73
CA GLU A 157 -30.91 3.64 -4.67
C GLU A 157 -31.74 3.96 -3.42
N TYR A 158 -31.10 4.14 -2.27
CA TYR A 158 -31.75 4.39 -0.97
C TYR A 158 -31.70 5.87 -0.55
N GLN A 159 -31.57 6.81 -1.50
CA GLN A 159 -31.43 8.25 -1.20
C GLN A 159 -32.61 8.87 -0.42
N ASN A 160 -33.78 8.22 -0.42
CA ASN A 160 -34.99 8.65 0.30
C ASN A 160 -35.13 8.00 1.69
N GLU A 161 -34.16 7.21 2.13
CA GLU A 161 -34.10 6.54 3.43
C GLU A 161 -32.90 7.01 4.24
N GLU A 162 -32.96 6.86 5.57
CA GLU A 162 -31.80 7.11 6.44
C GLU A 162 -30.86 5.88 6.38
N ILE A 163 -29.65 6.06 5.85
CA ILE A 163 -28.68 4.97 5.64
C ILE A 163 -27.43 5.12 6.52
N SER A 164 -26.79 3.98 6.82
CA SER A 164 -25.48 3.93 7.49
C SER A 164 -24.53 3.00 6.72
N ILE A 165 -23.24 3.34 6.71
CA ILE A 165 -22.20 2.54 6.05
C ILE A 165 -21.21 2.09 7.13
N THR A 166 -21.11 0.78 7.34
CA THR A 166 -20.18 0.17 8.30
C THR A 166 -19.15 -0.67 7.54
N VAL A 167 -17.87 -0.34 7.68
CA VAL A 167 -16.76 -1.10 7.08
C VAL A 167 -16.10 -1.96 8.15
N VAL A 168 -16.06 -3.28 7.96
CA VAL A 168 -15.48 -4.23 8.92
C VAL A 168 -14.39 -5.06 8.26
N SER A 169 -13.32 -5.39 9.00
CA SER A 169 -12.32 -6.35 8.52
C SER A 169 -11.48 -6.96 9.64
N HIS A 170 -10.78 -8.05 9.31
CA HIS A 170 -9.79 -8.74 10.13
C HIS A 170 -8.42 -8.82 9.42
N SER A 171 -7.32 -8.88 10.18
CA SER A 171 -5.95 -9.06 9.67
C SER A 171 -5.55 -7.99 8.62
N LEU A 172 -4.96 -8.40 7.49
CA LEU A 172 -4.53 -7.49 6.41
C LEU A 172 -5.64 -6.55 5.92
N GLY A 173 -6.90 -7.00 5.95
CA GLY A 173 -8.00 -6.17 5.50
C GLY A 173 -8.35 -5.01 6.45
N VAL A 174 -7.79 -4.94 7.67
CA VAL A 174 -8.00 -3.79 8.57
C VAL A 174 -7.45 -2.51 7.94
N ALA A 175 -6.25 -2.56 7.36
CA ALA A 175 -5.68 -1.40 6.66
C ALA A 175 -6.53 -0.99 5.46
N ILE A 176 -7.05 -1.97 4.71
CA ILE A 176 -7.93 -1.75 3.57
C ILE A 176 -9.27 -1.16 4.02
N ALA A 177 -9.86 -1.67 5.10
CA ALA A 177 -11.10 -1.17 5.67
C ALA A 177 -10.95 0.26 6.15
N THR A 178 -9.85 0.59 6.84
CA THR A 178 -9.55 1.96 7.26
C THR A 178 -9.38 2.88 6.06
N LEU A 179 -8.59 2.48 5.06
CA LEU A 179 -8.40 3.29 3.84
C LEU A 179 -9.70 3.46 3.06
N ASN A 180 -10.52 2.41 2.89
CA ASN A 180 -11.83 2.51 2.25
C ASN A 180 -12.77 3.44 3.00
N ALA A 181 -12.84 3.33 4.34
CA ALA A 181 -13.68 4.19 5.15
C ALA A 181 -13.26 5.66 5.03
N VAL A 182 -11.96 5.94 5.04
CA VAL A 182 -11.42 7.29 4.81
C VAL A 182 -11.77 7.79 3.41
N ASP A 183 -11.58 6.96 2.38
CA ASP A 183 -11.82 7.34 0.99
C ASP A 183 -13.31 7.61 0.69
N ILE A 184 -14.20 6.79 1.27
CA ILE A 184 -15.67 6.97 1.19
C ILE A 184 -16.10 8.33 1.73
N VAL A 185 -15.54 8.75 2.86
CA VAL A 185 -15.89 10.02 3.51
C VAL A 185 -15.19 11.20 2.82
N ALA A 186 -13.89 11.08 2.54
CA ALA A 186 -13.09 12.18 2.00
C ALA A 186 -13.54 12.61 0.60
N ASN A 187 -14.03 11.67 -0.23
CA ASN A 187 -14.51 11.95 -1.58
C ASN A 187 -16.04 12.03 -1.71
N GLY A 188 -16.77 12.00 -0.59
CA GLY A 188 -18.22 12.12 -0.58
C GLY A 188 -18.94 10.95 -1.28
N PHE A 189 -18.36 9.75 -1.28
CA PHE A 189 -19.01 8.55 -1.82
C PHE A 189 -20.18 8.08 -0.96
N ASN A 190 -20.31 8.61 0.26
CA ASN A 190 -21.43 8.40 1.17
C ASN A 190 -22.59 9.39 0.96
N MET A 191 -22.56 10.22 -0.09
CA MET A 191 -23.61 11.20 -0.40
C MET A 191 -24.20 10.97 -1.80
N PRO A 192 -25.52 11.18 -2.00
CA PRO A 192 -26.14 11.15 -3.33
C PRO A 192 -25.54 12.24 -4.23
N GLN A 193 -25.45 11.97 -5.54
CA GLN A 193 -25.17 13.00 -6.53
C GLN A 193 -26.48 13.72 -6.86
N ASN A 194 -26.56 15.02 -6.56
CA ASN A 194 -27.68 15.89 -6.96
C ASN A 194 -27.79 16.01 -8.48
#